data_AF-A0A1F6LRT2-F1
#
_entry.id   AF-A0A1F6LRT2-F1
#
_cell.length_a   1.000
_cell.length_b   1.000
_cell.length_c   1.000
_cell.angle_alpha   90.00
_cell.angle_beta   90.00
_cell.angle_gamma   90.00
#
_symmetry.space_group_name_H-M   'P 1'
#
loop_
_entity.id
_entity.type
_entity.pdbx_description
1 polymer ?
#
loop_
_entity_poly.entity_id
_entity_poly.type
_entity_poly.pdbx_seq_one_letter_code
_entity_poly.pdbx_strand_id
1 'polypeptide(L)'
;MIRSAAKDLPLARHLFKTMAAQPAGNDAALADRILLLMFPELAMARVRKAAKGGRMPLKEMQGSLAPLLETGIFGADPNPNVPGSEMEMIQLREPVHGFLATNVYSEYQTDSKTWRVPHQEFRVTPQVGEPAHETTATIKVHGAHLYVLPLQPGAELIEQRVKSFDRAGKELGALVVKYVAGLPQVTPPAGAEKIVYSFRYSVVPPVPAEASSVEYEQLARQWHRARIDASKKLLPEDKIAELPPECRMFVHGIATLPPRERLQRIENFVREHSYYDFDNGSVMHLKAGKSPTETFQLMRGRMAEIRRTKPELKAKIFAGVCSDFNLLVAAMNQASGFVGGMMLGFNAHGSSVTKAQAHAVAWVAWPPSADGQYTVITTDGTPAGTTPDEEKMLADIRMQSIVERAAAQEEAERVYDEKHAAEFERTLALLEHGTVDEIRLLTNGTIEQAVNVVLRKDAQHRDAHVLQHILNVLLYSPVSFEKFDWRNINQRIDVVRFVDEEVTRERLRHTRSVAQEKPGAQIMDAFLTFLKKYQRRYPDHTSQQPLDLLEHVFDSIRGHITPTEQRIATVLITYLRAKQMIKIS
;
A
#
# COMPACT_ATOMS: atom_id res chain seq x y z
N MET A 1 3.53 38.59 15.56
CA MET A 1 4.12 37.33 16.09
C MET A 1 5.50 37.49 16.76
N ILE A 2 6.06 38.70 16.96
CA ILE A 2 7.42 38.88 17.55
C ILE A 2 7.39 39.22 19.06
N ARG A 3 6.21 39.45 19.66
CA ARG A 3 6.11 39.95 21.05
C ARG A 3 5.99 38.87 22.14
N SER A 4 5.75 37.59 21.83
CA SER A 4 5.69 36.54 22.88
C SER A 4 7.07 35.97 23.24
N ALA A 5 8.00 35.87 22.28
CA ALA A 5 9.35 35.33 22.50
C ALA A 5 10.23 36.17 23.45
N ALA A 6 9.85 37.43 23.73
CA ALA A 6 10.61 38.32 24.62
C ALA A 6 10.39 38.03 26.12
N LYS A 7 9.30 37.33 26.50
CA LYS A 7 9.00 37.04 27.91
C LYS A 7 9.73 35.82 28.46
N ASP A 8 10.17 34.90 27.59
CA ASP A 8 10.79 33.63 28.01
C ASP A 8 12.33 33.68 28.00
N LEU A 9 12.92 34.73 27.43
CA LEU A 9 14.36 34.94 27.35
C LEU A 9 15.07 35.04 28.74
N PRO A 10 14.47 35.66 29.78
CA PRO A 10 15.06 35.70 31.12
C PRO A 10 15.07 34.32 31.79
N LEU A 11 14.02 33.52 31.58
CA LEU A 11 13.89 32.17 32.14
C LEU A 11 14.91 31.22 31.49
N ALA A 12 15.07 31.31 30.17
CA ALA A 12 16.09 30.56 29.42
C ALA A 12 17.52 30.94 29.85
N ARG A 13 17.80 32.24 30.08
CA ARG A 13 19.10 32.69 30.60
C ARG A 13 19.38 32.22 32.03
N HIS A 14 18.35 32.11 32.88
CA HIS A 14 18.49 31.60 34.22
C HIS A 14 18.81 30.09 34.20
N LEU A 15 18.05 29.30 33.44
CA LEU A 15 18.31 27.87 33.22
C LEU A 15 19.73 27.60 32.71
N PHE A 16 20.21 28.43 31.78
CA PHE A 16 21.58 28.35 31.25
C PHE A 16 22.66 28.55 32.32
N LYS A 17 22.48 29.53 33.22
CA LYS A 17 23.43 29.75 34.32
C LYS A 17 23.41 28.59 35.32
N THR A 18 22.25 27.99 35.57
CA THR A 18 22.12 26.85 36.49
C THR A 18 22.70 25.56 35.91
N MET A 19 22.53 25.31 34.60
CA MET A 19 23.10 24.16 33.91
C MET A 19 24.62 24.27 33.71
N ALA A 20 25.13 25.47 33.47
CA ALA A 20 26.57 25.72 33.34
C ALA A 20 27.32 25.69 34.69
N ALA A 21 26.61 25.81 35.81
CA ALA A 21 27.19 25.83 37.15
C ALA A 21 27.33 24.44 37.81
N GLN A 22 26.93 23.35 37.14
CA GLN A 22 27.14 21.99 37.65
C GLN A 22 28.48 21.41 37.19
N PRO A 23 29.42 21.12 38.11
CA PRO A 23 30.72 20.58 37.76
C PRO A 23 30.65 19.05 37.68
N ALA A 24 30.05 18.51 36.61
CA ALA A 24 30.26 17.13 36.19
C ALA A 24 29.73 16.89 34.76
N GLY A 25 30.64 16.73 33.81
CA GLY A 25 30.46 15.85 32.65
C GLY A 25 29.43 16.19 31.57
N ASN A 26 28.87 17.40 31.51
CA ASN A 26 27.91 17.73 30.44
C ASN A 26 28.59 18.33 29.21
N ASP A 27 28.69 17.49 28.18
CA ASP A 27 29.08 17.81 26.82
C ASP A 27 28.23 18.97 26.29
N ALA A 28 28.88 20.05 25.83
CA ALA A 28 28.21 21.23 25.29
C ALA A 28 27.22 20.87 24.16
N ALA A 29 27.46 19.76 23.47
CA ALA A 29 26.57 19.20 22.45
C ALA A 29 25.23 18.68 23.00
N LEU A 30 25.20 18.17 24.23
CA LEU A 30 23.97 17.67 24.87
C LEU A 30 23.07 18.82 25.32
N ALA A 31 23.67 19.87 25.91
CA ALA A 31 22.95 21.11 26.23
C ALA A 31 22.37 21.75 24.97
N ASP A 32 23.15 21.79 23.87
CA ASP A 32 22.70 22.34 22.58
C ASP A 32 21.58 21.50 21.94
N ARG A 33 21.60 20.17 22.09
CA ARG A 33 20.51 19.26 21.65
C ARG A 33 19.22 19.44 22.44
N ILE A 34 19.31 19.58 23.76
CA ILE A 34 18.14 19.84 24.61
C ILE A 34 17.50 21.18 24.24
N LEU A 35 18.30 22.19 23.92
CA LEU A 35 17.82 23.50 23.45
C LEU A 35 17.10 23.44 22.11
N LEU A 36 17.58 22.65 21.14
CA LEU A 36 16.93 22.47 19.84
C LEU A 36 15.59 21.74 19.95
N LEU A 37 15.46 20.83 20.93
CA LEU A 37 14.22 20.12 21.23
C LEU A 37 13.21 21.01 21.97
N MET A 38 13.67 21.85 22.90
CA MET A 38 12.80 22.71 23.71
C MET A 38 12.36 24.00 22.99
N PHE A 39 13.14 24.49 22.02
CA PHE A 39 12.85 25.73 21.30
C PHE A 39 13.04 25.53 19.77
N PRO A 40 12.06 24.92 19.07
CA PRO A 40 12.12 24.65 17.63
C PRO A 40 12.36 25.90 16.77
N GLU A 41 11.91 27.06 17.25
CA GLU A 41 12.11 28.38 16.64
C GLU A 41 13.61 28.75 16.52
N LEU A 42 14.43 28.36 17.50
CA LEU A 42 15.88 28.58 17.49
C LEU A 42 16.59 27.63 16.53
N ALA A 43 16.11 26.38 16.39
CA ALA A 43 16.59 25.44 15.39
C ALA A 43 16.35 25.99 13.97
N MET A 44 15.16 26.52 13.72
CA MET A 44 14.80 27.13 12.44
C MET A 44 15.57 28.42 12.16
N ALA A 45 15.88 29.22 13.19
CA ALA A 45 16.75 30.40 13.04
C ALA A 45 18.20 30.01 12.71
N ARG A 46 18.72 28.90 13.27
CA ARG A 46 20.04 28.35 12.96
C ARG A 46 20.11 27.79 11.55
N VAL A 47 19.08 27.05 11.11
CA VAL A 47 18.93 26.57 9.72
C VAL A 47 18.88 27.75 8.75
N ARG A 48 18.15 28.82 9.07
CA ARG A 48 18.11 30.05 8.25
C ARG A 48 19.44 30.82 8.24
N LYS A 49 20.19 30.80 9.33
CA LYS A 49 21.51 31.45 9.42
C LYS A 49 22.59 30.64 8.68
N ALA A 50 22.52 29.30 8.72
CA ALA A 50 23.35 28.40 7.92
C ALA A 50 23.02 28.50 6.42
N ALA A 51 21.74 28.66 6.06
CA ALA A 51 21.30 28.90 4.69
C ALA A 51 21.80 30.25 4.12
N LYS A 52 21.97 31.29 4.96
CA LYS A 52 22.58 32.57 4.57
C LYS A 52 24.12 32.52 4.48
N GLY A 53 24.73 31.45 4.99
CA GLY A 53 26.18 31.29 5.09
C GLY A 53 26.74 30.20 4.17
N GLY A 54 26.15 29.97 2.99
CA GLY A 54 26.80 29.36 1.82
C GLY A 54 27.55 28.02 1.94
N ARG A 55 27.53 27.33 3.09
CA ARG A 55 28.19 26.04 3.32
C ARG A 55 27.42 25.23 4.35
N MET A 56 26.37 24.55 3.88
CA MET A 56 26.07 23.21 4.37
C MET A 56 26.55 22.26 3.28
N PRO A 57 27.46 21.31 3.55
CA PRO A 57 27.82 20.31 2.56
C PRO A 57 26.56 19.50 2.22
N LEU A 58 26.28 19.32 0.93
CA LEU A 58 25.19 18.50 0.41
C LEU A 58 25.09 17.08 1.03
N LYS A 59 26.15 16.63 1.72
CA LYS A 59 26.24 15.35 2.43
C LYS A 59 25.25 15.20 3.59
N GLU A 60 24.76 16.27 4.20
CA GLU A 60 23.88 16.16 5.38
C GLU A 60 22.37 16.11 5.05
N MET A 61 21.98 16.34 3.78
CA MET A 61 20.58 16.20 3.32
C MET A 61 20.32 14.95 2.48
N GLN A 62 21.35 14.14 2.20
CA GLN A 62 21.22 12.91 1.42
C GLN A 62 20.81 11.74 2.34
N GLY A 63 19.50 11.55 2.49
CA GLY A 63 18.93 10.35 3.11
C GLY A 63 19.15 9.11 2.23
N SER A 64 19.40 7.96 2.88
CA SER A 64 19.36 6.59 2.37
C SER A 64 20.04 6.31 1.03
N LEU A 65 21.09 5.49 1.05
CA LEU A 65 21.76 4.96 -0.15
C LEU A 65 22.46 6.05 -0.98
N ALA A 66 23.48 6.71 -0.41
CA ALA A 66 24.38 7.60 -1.15
C ALA A 66 24.95 6.98 -2.45
N PRO A 67 25.21 5.65 -2.57
CA PRO A 67 25.59 5.06 -3.86
C PRO A 67 24.45 4.94 -4.89
N LEU A 68 23.20 5.28 -4.53
CA LEU A 68 22.03 5.34 -5.42
C LEU A 68 21.62 6.80 -5.72
N LEU A 69 21.95 7.76 -4.84
CA LEU A 69 21.78 9.18 -5.12
C LEU A 69 22.94 9.77 -5.92
N GLU A 70 24.16 9.24 -5.77
CA GLU A 70 25.30 9.59 -6.64
C GLU A 70 25.16 9.02 -8.07
N THR A 71 24.22 8.09 -8.32
CA THR A 71 24.04 7.47 -9.66
C THR A 71 23.07 8.20 -10.59
N GLY A 72 22.44 9.31 -10.19
CA GLY A 72 21.54 10.02 -11.10
C GLY A 72 20.44 9.12 -11.66
N ILE A 73 19.55 8.60 -10.80
CA ILE A 73 18.51 7.62 -11.20
C ILE A 73 17.52 8.19 -12.25
N PHE A 74 17.53 9.51 -12.51
CA PHE A 74 17.19 9.98 -13.85
C PHE A 74 18.28 9.56 -14.83
N GLY A 75 18.31 8.27 -15.16
CA GLY A 75 19.39 7.71 -15.94
C GLY A 75 20.06 6.41 -15.56
N ALA A 76 19.60 5.73 -14.51
CA ALA A 76 20.13 4.39 -14.22
C ALA A 76 19.65 3.44 -15.31
N ASP A 77 20.59 3.01 -16.16
CA ASP A 77 20.41 1.94 -17.13
C ASP A 77 20.55 0.61 -16.37
N PRO A 78 19.54 -0.27 -16.31
CA PRO A 78 19.66 -1.64 -15.81
C PRO A 78 20.49 -2.47 -16.79
N ASN A 79 21.75 -2.08 -16.98
CA ASN A 79 22.67 -2.75 -17.87
C ASN A 79 23.57 -3.65 -17.02
N PRO A 80 23.42 -4.98 -17.10
CA PRO A 80 24.22 -5.94 -16.34
C PRO A 80 25.70 -5.95 -16.76
N ASN A 81 26.07 -5.19 -17.79
CA ASN A 81 27.45 -5.06 -18.25
C ASN A 81 28.17 -3.85 -17.64
N VAL A 82 27.51 -3.09 -16.75
CA VAL A 82 28.13 -1.94 -16.06
C VAL A 82 28.85 -2.41 -14.79
N PRO A 83 30.13 -2.07 -14.57
CA PRO A 83 30.86 -2.50 -13.38
C PRO A 83 30.13 -2.19 -12.07
N GLY A 84 29.91 -3.22 -11.24
CA GLY A 84 29.21 -3.09 -9.98
C GLY A 84 27.70 -3.28 -10.05
N SER A 85 27.15 -3.67 -11.22
CA SER A 85 25.75 -4.04 -11.40
C SER A 85 25.33 -5.22 -10.51
N GLU A 86 26.25 -6.14 -10.26
CA GLU A 86 26.15 -7.33 -9.39
C GLU A 86 26.17 -7.00 -7.88
N MET A 87 26.34 -5.74 -7.50
CA MET A 87 26.28 -5.34 -6.09
C MET A 87 24.88 -5.62 -5.52
N GLU A 88 24.81 -6.53 -4.55
CA GLU A 88 23.59 -6.82 -3.79
C GLU A 88 23.17 -5.61 -2.96
N MET A 89 21.93 -5.18 -3.17
CA MET A 89 21.29 -4.05 -2.51
C MET A 89 20.31 -4.53 -1.43
N ILE A 90 19.58 -5.61 -1.70
CA ILE A 90 18.59 -6.20 -0.78
C ILE A 90 18.71 -7.72 -0.87
N GLN A 91 18.87 -8.38 0.27
CA GLN A 91 18.78 -9.83 0.38
C GLN A 91 17.37 -10.20 0.85
N LEU A 92 16.71 -11.10 0.15
CA LEU A 92 15.38 -11.60 0.47
C LEU A 92 15.49 -13.08 0.87
N ARG A 93 14.76 -13.47 1.91
CA ARG A 93 14.77 -14.86 2.39
C ARG A 93 14.09 -15.80 1.38
N GLU A 94 12.96 -15.37 0.84
CA GLU A 94 12.22 -16.07 -0.21
C GLU A 94 12.35 -15.29 -1.53
N PRO A 95 12.29 -15.96 -2.69
CA PRO A 95 12.21 -15.28 -3.98
C PRO A 95 11.01 -14.34 -4.05
N VAL A 96 11.27 -13.06 -4.35
CA VAL A 96 10.21 -12.07 -4.63
C VAL A 96 10.29 -11.69 -6.10
N HIS A 97 9.12 -11.61 -6.73
CA HIS A 97 8.95 -11.10 -8.09
C HIS A 97 8.12 -9.81 -8.03
N GLY A 98 8.68 -8.70 -8.52
CA GLY A 98 8.00 -7.42 -8.62
C GLY A 98 8.79 -6.22 -8.09
N PHE A 99 8.21 -5.04 -8.24
CA PHE A 99 8.89 -3.78 -7.97
C PHE A 99 8.93 -3.41 -6.49
N LEU A 100 10.12 -3.23 -5.94
CA LEU A 100 10.38 -2.75 -4.57
C LEU A 100 10.72 -1.26 -4.61
N ALA A 101 9.80 -0.42 -4.13
CA ALA A 101 9.92 1.03 -4.16
C ALA A 101 10.90 1.55 -3.09
N THR A 102 11.82 2.42 -3.49
CA THR A 102 12.77 3.13 -2.61
C THR A 102 12.46 4.63 -2.53
N ASN A 103 11.81 5.19 -3.57
CA ASN A 103 11.48 6.61 -3.64
C ASN A 103 10.14 6.82 -4.34
N VAL A 104 9.41 7.85 -3.89
CA VAL A 104 8.15 8.30 -4.52
C VAL A 104 8.22 9.80 -4.74
N TYR A 105 7.89 10.24 -5.96
CA TYR A 105 7.84 11.63 -6.36
C TYR A 105 6.49 11.94 -7.01
N SER A 106 5.94 13.13 -6.74
CA SER A 106 4.63 13.55 -7.28
C SER A 106 4.69 14.84 -8.09
N GLU A 107 5.74 15.64 -7.94
CA GLU A 107 5.86 16.94 -8.57
C GLU A 107 7.28 17.15 -9.07
N TYR A 108 7.40 17.91 -10.16
CA TYR A 108 8.66 18.41 -10.66
C TYR A 108 8.66 19.94 -10.60
N GLN A 109 9.66 20.51 -9.94
CA GLN A 109 9.83 21.96 -9.88
C GLN A 109 10.68 22.42 -11.06
N THR A 110 10.07 23.13 -12.00
CA THR A 110 10.75 23.63 -13.19
C THR A 110 11.89 24.59 -12.86
N ASP A 111 11.69 25.52 -11.92
CA ASP A 111 12.68 26.56 -11.57
C ASP A 111 13.95 25.98 -10.96
N SER A 112 13.81 25.05 -10.01
CA SER A 112 14.94 24.40 -9.33
C SER A 112 15.42 23.14 -10.01
N LYS A 113 14.71 22.66 -11.05
CA LYS A 113 14.92 21.37 -11.72
C LYS A 113 14.98 20.17 -10.75
N THR A 114 14.10 20.16 -9.76
CA THR A 114 14.11 19.15 -8.69
C THR A 114 12.76 18.47 -8.55
N TRP A 115 12.80 17.17 -8.27
CA TRP A 115 11.62 16.40 -7.89
C TRP A 115 11.26 16.63 -6.43
N ARG A 116 9.96 16.69 -6.15
CA ARG A 116 9.43 16.72 -4.78
C ARG A 116 8.74 15.41 -4.44
N VAL A 117 9.01 14.95 -3.22
CA VAL A 117 8.25 13.88 -2.59
C VAL A 117 6.81 14.36 -2.32
N PRO A 118 5.81 13.46 -2.38
CA PRO A 118 4.46 13.75 -1.90
C PRO A 118 4.43 14.39 -0.49
N HIS A 119 3.35 15.11 -0.20
CA HIS A 119 3.14 15.73 1.12
C HIS A 119 3.20 14.68 2.24
N GLN A 120 3.59 15.09 3.46
CA GLN A 120 3.80 14.17 4.60
C GLN A 120 2.53 13.40 5.00
N GLU A 121 1.35 13.90 4.63
CA GLU A 121 0.06 13.26 4.87
C GLU A 121 -0.30 12.19 3.83
N PHE A 122 0.53 11.97 2.80
CA PHE A 122 0.34 10.90 1.85
C PHE A 122 0.55 9.53 2.53
N ARG A 123 -0.56 8.87 2.83
CA ARG A 123 -0.61 7.50 3.34
C ARG A 123 -1.18 6.59 2.27
N VAL A 124 -0.53 5.44 2.11
CA VAL A 124 -0.91 4.40 1.17
C VAL A 124 -1.48 3.25 1.99
N THR A 125 -2.73 2.87 1.73
CA THR A 125 -3.31 1.68 2.34
C THR A 125 -2.66 0.44 1.74
N PRO A 126 -2.21 -0.53 2.57
CA PRO A 126 -1.80 -1.83 2.07
C PRO A 126 -2.95 -2.51 1.29
N GLN A 127 -2.61 -3.09 0.14
CA GLN A 127 -3.51 -3.82 -0.74
C GLN A 127 -3.14 -5.30 -0.80
N VAL A 128 -2.94 -5.90 0.37
CA VAL A 128 -2.62 -7.32 0.49
C VAL A 128 -3.90 -8.13 0.35
N GLY A 129 -4.08 -8.77 -0.80
CA GLY A 129 -5.15 -9.71 -1.09
C GLY A 129 -4.65 -11.14 -0.97
N GLU A 130 -5.51 -12.05 -0.51
CA GLU A 130 -5.19 -13.48 -0.50
C GLU A 130 -5.30 -14.07 -1.92
N PRO A 131 -4.39 -14.98 -2.32
CA PRO A 131 -3.27 -15.50 -1.53
C PRO A 131 -2.13 -14.48 -1.38
N ALA A 132 -1.66 -14.32 -0.14
CA ALA A 132 -0.54 -13.44 0.20
C ALA A 132 0.71 -14.23 0.60
N HIS A 133 1.87 -13.69 0.25
CA HIS A 133 3.16 -14.17 0.74
C HIS A 133 3.69 -13.24 1.83
N GLU A 134 4.44 -13.82 2.77
CA GLU A 134 5.26 -13.09 3.72
C GLU A 134 6.72 -13.38 3.41
N THR A 135 7.55 -12.35 3.40
CA THR A 135 9.01 -12.52 3.25
C THR A 135 9.78 -11.65 4.22
N THR A 136 11.08 -11.92 4.33
CA THR A 136 12.03 -11.15 5.13
C THR A 136 13.14 -10.59 4.25
N ALA A 137 13.34 -9.28 4.33
CA ALA A 137 14.39 -8.54 3.64
C ALA A 137 15.49 -8.12 4.61
N THR A 138 16.72 -8.08 4.09
CA THR A 138 17.91 -7.57 4.77
C THR A 138 18.58 -6.52 3.90
N ILE A 139 18.85 -5.35 4.47
CA ILE A 139 19.62 -4.27 3.83
C ILE A 139 20.86 -3.94 4.66
N LYS A 140 21.97 -3.64 3.99
CA LYS A 140 23.21 -3.23 4.66
C LYS A 140 23.16 -1.76 5.06
N VAL A 141 23.72 -1.46 6.23
CA VAL A 141 23.90 -0.11 6.73
C VAL A 141 25.29 0.38 6.32
N HIS A 142 25.33 1.58 5.76
CA HIS A 142 26.50 2.24 5.19
C HIS A 142 26.66 3.66 5.75
N GLY A 143 26.34 3.85 7.04
CA GLY A 143 26.57 5.11 7.75
C GLY A 143 25.57 6.24 7.47
N ALA A 144 24.46 6.00 6.78
CA ALA A 144 23.40 6.99 6.63
C ALA A 144 22.58 7.13 7.92
N HIS A 145 22.02 8.32 8.17
CA HIS A 145 21.18 8.56 9.35
C HIS A 145 19.74 8.06 9.20
N LEU A 146 19.31 7.76 7.98
CA LEU A 146 17.94 7.39 7.65
C LEU A 146 17.96 6.38 6.49
N TYR A 147 17.16 5.33 6.62
CA TYR A 147 17.00 4.26 5.65
C TYR A 147 15.53 4.11 5.28
N VAL A 148 15.23 4.14 3.99
CA VAL A 148 13.96 3.63 3.46
C VAL A 148 14.02 2.11 3.50
N LEU A 149 12.92 1.45 3.88
CA LEU A 149 12.76 0.01 3.76
C LEU A 149 12.02 -0.29 2.45
N PRO A 150 12.69 -0.85 1.42
CA PRO A 150 12.04 -1.10 0.15
C PRO A 150 10.91 -2.12 0.27
N LEU A 151 9.76 -1.80 -0.32
CA LEU A 151 8.55 -2.62 -0.29
C LEU A 151 7.84 -2.57 -1.64
N GLN A 152 7.09 -3.62 -1.98
CA GLN A 152 6.17 -3.53 -3.11
C GLN A 152 5.07 -2.49 -2.82
N PRO A 153 4.66 -1.68 -3.82
CA PRO A 153 3.49 -0.82 -3.68
C PRO A 153 2.26 -1.64 -3.25
N GLY A 154 1.63 -1.24 -2.15
CA GLY A 154 0.51 -1.98 -1.55
C GLY A 154 0.92 -3.12 -0.61
N ALA A 155 2.21 -3.38 -0.37
CA ALA A 155 2.63 -4.34 0.64
C ALA A 155 2.39 -3.82 2.08
N GLU A 156 2.20 -4.74 3.01
CA GLU A 156 2.05 -4.46 4.45
C GLU A 156 3.36 -4.75 5.18
N LEU A 157 3.94 -3.74 5.84
CA LEU A 157 5.11 -3.94 6.69
C LEU A 157 4.69 -4.55 8.04
N ILE A 158 5.40 -5.58 8.50
CA ILE A 158 5.23 -6.12 9.85
C ILE A 158 6.16 -5.34 10.79
N GLU A 159 5.69 -4.21 11.31
CA GLU A 159 6.49 -3.26 12.08
C GLU A 159 7.23 -3.89 13.27
N GLN A 160 6.62 -4.88 13.93
CA GLN A 160 7.22 -5.59 15.07
C GLN A 160 8.47 -6.41 14.70
N ARG A 161 8.69 -6.65 13.40
CA ARG A 161 9.81 -7.43 12.87
C ARG A 161 10.89 -6.56 12.24
N VAL A 162 10.85 -5.25 12.43
CA VAL A 162 11.88 -4.33 11.95
C VAL A 162 12.98 -4.19 12.99
N LYS A 163 14.14 -4.78 12.71
CA LYS A 163 15.25 -4.93 13.66
C LYS A 163 16.58 -4.52 13.04
N SER A 164 17.52 -4.11 13.87
CA SER A 164 18.91 -3.84 13.46
C SER A 164 19.89 -4.80 14.14
N PHE A 165 20.98 -5.12 13.44
CA PHE A 165 22.01 -6.03 13.92
C PHE A 165 23.40 -5.44 13.73
N ASP A 166 24.29 -5.70 14.68
CA ASP A 166 25.71 -5.36 14.58
C ASP A 166 26.50 -6.39 13.75
N ARG A 167 27.81 -6.17 13.65
CA ARG A 167 28.74 -7.05 12.93
C ARG A 167 28.81 -8.47 13.49
N ALA A 168 28.60 -8.64 14.79
CA ALA A 168 28.61 -9.95 15.45
C ALA A 168 27.26 -10.69 15.31
N GLY A 169 26.26 -10.05 14.68
CA GLY A 169 24.91 -10.58 14.55
C GLY A 169 24.06 -10.40 15.80
N LYS A 170 24.48 -9.58 16.76
CA LYS A 170 23.69 -9.25 17.94
C LYS A 170 22.60 -8.23 17.56
N GLU A 171 21.38 -8.51 17.97
CA GLU A 171 20.25 -7.58 17.82
C GLU A 171 20.48 -6.32 18.68
N LEU A 172 20.45 -5.15 18.04
CA LEU A 172 20.58 -3.85 18.70
C LEU A 172 19.22 -3.26 19.11
N GLY A 173 18.13 -3.96 18.80
CA GLY A 173 16.75 -3.64 19.17
C GLY A 173 15.82 -3.39 17.97
N ALA A 174 14.53 -3.26 18.28
CA ALA A 174 13.50 -2.87 17.33
C ALA A 174 13.64 -1.40 16.93
N LEU A 175 13.39 -1.10 15.65
CA LEU A 175 13.46 0.26 15.13
C LEU A 175 12.07 0.91 15.10
N VAL A 176 12.03 2.21 15.37
CA VAL A 176 10.81 3.01 15.18
C VAL A 176 10.63 3.29 13.69
N VAL A 177 9.53 2.81 13.12
CA VAL A 177 9.16 3.06 11.73
C VAL A 177 8.40 4.38 11.60
N LYS A 178 8.78 5.18 10.61
CA LYS A 178 8.05 6.38 10.20
C LYS A 178 7.70 6.28 8.72
N TYR A 179 6.48 6.63 8.35
CA TYR A 179 6.10 6.71 6.95
C TYR A 179 6.30 8.12 6.42
N VAL A 180 7.00 8.23 5.30
CA VAL A 180 7.17 9.49 4.56
C VAL A 180 6.85 9.20 3.11
N ALA A 181 5.89 9.96 2.55
CA ALA A 181 5.41 9.74 1.19
C ALA A 181 4.99 8.28 0.93
N GLY A 182 4.30 7.65 1.90
CA GLY A 182 3.83 6.27 1.79
C GLY A 182 4.90 5.19 1.94
N LEU A 183 6.19 5.54 2.12
CA LEU A 183 7.26 4.56 2.32
C LEU A 183 7.73 4.52 3.77
N PRO A 184 7.96 3.32 4.34
CA PRO A 184 8.52 3.18 5.68
C PRO A 184 10.00 3.54 5.71
N GLN A 185 10.38 4.28 6.75
CA GLN A 185 11.72 4.76 7.00
C GLN A 185 12.12 4.50 8.45
N VAL A 186 13.40 4.23 8.66
CA VAL A 186 13.99 3.97 9.98
C VAL A 186 15.32 4.68 10.15
N THR A 187 15.66 5.00 11.39
CA THR A 187 16.99 5.47 11.79
C THR A 187 17.67 4.35 12.57
N PRO A 188 18.71 3.70 12.01
CA PRO A 188 19.42 2.65 12.72
C PRO A 188 20.26 3.24 13.86
N PRO A 189 20.46 2.50 14.97
CA PRO A 189 21.36 2.90 16.04
C PRO A 189 22.81 2.88 15.57
N ALA A 190 23.69 3.58 16.30
CA ALA A 190 25.12 3.56 16.04
C ALA A 190 25.68 2.12 16.14
N GLY A 191 26.53 1.74 15.19
CA GLY A 191 27.12 0.39 15.12
C GLY A 191 26.25 -0.68 14.46
N ALA A 192 25.06 -0.33 13.97
CA ALA A 192 24.27 -1.22 13.13
C ALA A 192 24.97 -1.44 11.77
N GLU A 193 25.07 -2.69 11.36
CA GLU A 193 25.64 -3.12 10.06
C GLU A 193 24.56 -3.57 9.09
N LYS A 194 23.41 -4.02 9.59
CA LYS A 194 22.26 -4.42 8.77
C LYS A 194 20.92 -4.16 9.45
N ILE A 195 19.91 -3.96 8.63
CA ILE A 195 18.50 -3.86 9.04
C ILE A 195 17.77 -5.05 8.43
N VAL A 196 16.97 -5.74 9.23
CA VAL A 196 16.13 -6.88 8.82
C VAL A 196 14.68 -6.50 9.07
N TYR A 197 13.80 -6.75 8.10
CA TYR A 197 12.37 -6.47 8.22
C TYR A 197 11.55 -7.48 7.45
N SER A 198 10.31 -7.71 7.87
CA SER A 198 9.36 -8.59 7.18
C SER A 198 8.17 -7.81 6.65
N PHE A 199 7.65 -8.24 5.51
CA PHE A 199 6.46 -7.66 4.90
C PHE A 199 5.60 -8.72 4.21
N ARG A 200 4.31 -8.43 4.10
CA ARG A 200 3.33 -9.23 3.38
C ARG A 200 2.97 -8.56 2.06
N TYR A 201 2.85 -9.33 1.00
CA TYR A 201 2.50 -8.84 -0.34
C TYR A 201 1.62 -9.86 -1.06
N SER A 202 0.75 -9.37 -1.95
CA SER A 202 -0.12 -10.20 -2.77
C SER A 202 0.70 -11.00 -3.79
N VAL A 203 0.37 -12.27 -4.02
CA VAL A 203 1.01 -13.09 -5.07
C VAL A 203 0.81 -12.47 -6.45
N VAL A 204 -0.39 -11.96 -6.71
CA VAL A 204 -0.71 -11.22 -7.93
C VAL A 204 -0.75 -9.73 -7.60
N PRO A 205 -0.04 -8.87 -8.36
CA PRO A 205 -0.08 -7.44 -8.11
C PRO A 205 -1.50 -6.89 -8.28
N PRO A 206 -1.93 -5.93 -7.45
CA PRO A 206 -3.29 -5.40 -7.49
C PRO A 206 -3.58 -4.71 -8.82
N VAL A 207 -4.79 -4.91 -9.30
CA VAL A 207 -5.35 -4.24 -10.47
C VAL A 207 -6.22 -3.07 -9.99
N PRO A 208 -6.18 -1.91 -10.64
CA PRO A 208 -7.07 -0.79 -10.32
C PRO A 208 -8.53 -1.24 -10.36
N ALA A 209 -9.25 -1.04 -9.25
CA ALA A 209 -10.69 -1.26 -9.20
C ALA A 209 -11.42 -0.28 -10.14
N GLU A 210 -12.63 -0.65 -10.57
CA GLU A 210 -13.47 0.28 -11.33
C GLU A 210 -13.76 1.53 -10.50
N ALA A 211 -13.56 2.69 -11.11
CA ALA A 211 -13.81 3.99 -10.52
C ALA A 211 -14.51 4.87 -11.56
N SER A 212 -15.58 5.54 -11.15
CA SER A 212 -16.24 6.55 -11.98
C SER A 212 -15.36 7.79 -12.14
N SER A 213 -15.58 8.54 -13.23
CA SER A 213 -14.90 9.83 -13.43
C SER A 213 -15.18 10.80 -12.29
N VAL A 214 -16.38 10.75 -11.70
CA VAL A 214 -16.78 11.61 -10.57
C VAL A 214 -15.97 11.29 -9.31
N GLU A 215 -15.80 10.02 -8.96
CA GLU A 215 -14.98 9.60 -7.81
C GLU A 215 -13.52 10.05 -7.97
N TYR A 216 -12.99 9.89 -9.18
CA TYR A 216 -11.61 10.29 -9.46
C TYR A 216 -11.44 11.83 -9.40
N GLU A 217 -12.37 12.59 -9.96
CA GLU A 217 -12.35 14.06 -9.86
C GLU A 217 -12.42 14.53 -8.40
N GLN A 218 -13.19 13.86 -7.56
CA GLN A 218 -13.25 14.17 -6.13
C GLN A 218 -11.91 13.90 -5.45
N LEU A 219 -11.27 12.77 -5.73
CA LEU A 219 -9.91 12.47 -5.26
C LEU A 219 -8.92 13.56 -5.68
N ALA A 220 -8.93 13.93 -6.96
CA ALA A 220 -8.01 14.96 -7.46
C ALA A 220 -8.23 16.31 -6.76
N ARG A 221 -9.49 16.71 -6.57
CA ARG A 221 -9.84 17.93 -5.82
C ARG A 221 -9.40 17.85 -4.36
N GLN A 222 -9.57 16.72 -3.68
CA GLN A 222 -9.13 16.52 -2.29
C GLN A 222 -7.60 16.62 -2.19
N TRP A 223 -6.89 15.95 -3.09
CA TRP A 223 -5.44 16.00 -3.20
C TRP A 223 -4.91 17.43 -3.36
N HIS A 224 -5.47 18.20 -4.30
CA HIS A 224 -5.06 19.59 -4.50
C HIS A 224 -5.44 20.50 -3.33
N ARG A 225 -6.57 20.25 -2.65
CA ARG A 225 -6.96 21.03 -1.45
C ARG A 225 -6.00 20.84 -0.29
N ALA A 226 -5.55 19.60 -0.05
CA ALA A 226 -4.56 19.30 0.99
C ALA A 226 -3.20 20.00 0.73
N ARG A 227 -2.94 20.39 -0.53
CA ARG A 227 -1.73 21.12 -0.96
C ARG A 227 -1.84 22.64 -0.93
N ILE A 228 -2.98 23.20 -0.55
CA ILE A 228 -3.12 24.66 -0.39
C ILE A 228 -2.37 25.09 0.87
N ASP A 229 -1.07 25.34 0.72
CA ASP A 229 -0.28 26.03 1.73
C ASP A 229 -0.75 27.50 1.86
N ALA A 230 -0.42 28.14 2.99
CA ALA A 230 -0.88 29.43 3.52
C ALA A 230 -0.80 30.67 2.59
N SER A 231 -0.40 30.49 1.31
CA SER A 231 -0.34 31.49 0.25
C SER A 231 -1.64 31.67 -0.55
N LYS A 232 -2.71 30.92 -0.26
CA LYS A 232 -4.06 31.03 -0.88
C LYS A 232 -4.10 30.94 -2.42
N LYS A 233 -3.04 30.50 -3.09
CA LYS A 233 -3.08 30.21 -4.52
C LYS A 233 -3.23 28.71 -4.72
N LEU A 234 -4.28 28.31 -5.44
CA LEU A 234 -4.27 27.03 -6.15
C LEU A 234 -3.01 27.05 -7.01
N LEU A 235 -2.07 26.14 -6.74
CA LEU A 235 -0.95 25.96 -7.65
C LEU A 235 -1.56 25.55 -9.01
N PRO A 236 -1.31 26.30 -10.09
CA PRO A 236 -1.80 25.94 -11.40
C PRO A 236 -1.20 24.59 -11.77
N GLU A 237 -2.06 23.64 -12.11
CA GLU A 237 -1.80 22.40 -12.86
C GLU A 237 -0.48 21.68 -12.47
N ASP A 238 -0.59 20.65 -11.62
CA ASP A 238 0.46 19.68 -11.24
C ASP A 238 0.99 18.90 -12.47
N LYS A 239 1.45 19.58 -13.52
CA LYS A 239 2.04 19.00 -14.72
C LYS A 239 3.55 18.95 -14.54
N ILE A 240 4.09 17.73 -14.50
CA ILE A 240 5.54 17.47 -14.46
C ILE A 240 6.25 18.02 -15.71
N ALA A 241 5.56 18.12 -16.85
CA ALA A 241 6.16 18.43 -18.13
C ALA A 241 5.14 18.98 -19.15
N GLU A 242 5.65 19.63 -20.20
CA GLU A 242 4.89 19.81 -21.43
C GLU A 242 4.98 18.54 -22.28
N LEU A 243 3.82 18.02 -22.69
CA LEU A 243 3.78 16.81 -23.52
C LEU A 243 4.18 17.09 -24.98
N PRO A 244 4.88 16.14 -25.63
CA PRO A 244 5.00 16.12 -27.08
C PRO A 244 3.63 16.21 -27.77
N PRO A 245 3.52 16.84 -28.96
CA PRO A 245 2.24 17.02 -29.65
C PRO A 245 1.44 15.72 -29.82
N GLU A 246 2.11 14.64 -30.22
CA GLU A 246 1.52 13.31 -30.40
C GLU A 246 0.89 12.76 -29.10
N CYS A 247 1.59 12.89 -27.97
CA CYS A 247 1.10 12.47 -26.66
C CYS A 247 -0.08 13.32 -26.20
N ARG A 248 -0.03 14.62 -26.47
CA ARG A 248 -1.11 15.56 -26.13
C ARG A 248 -2.39 15.27 -26.90
N MET A 249 -2.27 15.01 -28.21
CA MET A 249 -3.39 14.61 -29.06
C MET A 249 -3.97 13.27 -28.60
N PHE A 250 -3.12 12.30 -28.26
CA PHE A 250 -3.56 11.01 -27.73
C PHE A 250 -4.34 11.16 -26.43
N VAL A 251 -3.80 11.89 -25.44
CA VAL A 251 -4.46 12.13 -24.14
C VAL A 251 -5.82 12.82 -24.32
N HIS A 252 -5.92 13.79 -25.24
CA HIS A 252 -7.19 14.43 -25.57
C HIS A 252 -8.19 13.44 -26.19
N GLY A 253 -7.72 12.55 -27.07
CA GLY A 253 -8.56 11.54 -27.72
C GLY A 253 -9.18 10.50 -26.78
N ILE A 254 -8.57 10.26 -25.62
CA ILE A 254 -9.06 9.29 -24.62
C ILE A 254 -9.78 9.96 -23.43
N ALA A 255 -9.97 11.28 -23.43
CA ALA A 255 -10.44 12.02 -22.25
C ALA A 255 -11.83 11.59 -21.76
N THR A 256 -12.68 11.06 -22.64
CA THR A 256 -14.05 10.60 -22.32
C THR A 256 -14.10 9.17 -21.79
N LEU A 257 -12.99 8.42 -21.84
CA LEU A 257 -12.96 7.04 -21.36
C LEU A 257 -12.97 6.98 -19.82
N PRO A 258 -13.47 5.88 -19.22
CA PRO A 258 -13.37 5.67 -17.79
C PRO A 258 -11.92 5.73 -17.28
N PRO A 259 -11.66 6.18 -16.03
CA PRO A 259 -10.32 6.30 -15.46
C PRO A 259 -9.42 5.06 -15.67
N ARG A 260 -9.92 3.86 -15.39
CA ARG A 260 -9.14 2.62 -15.56
C ARG A 260 -8.71 2.41 -17.00
N GLU A 261 -9.63 2.61 -17.95
CA GLU A 261 -9.34 2.47 -19.37
C GLU A 261 -8.34 3.54 -19.84
N ARG A 262 -8.47 4.79 -19.39
CA ARG A 262 -7.49 5.84 -19.72
C ARG A 262 -6.08 5.47 -19.28
N LEU A 263 -5.94 4.95 -18.06
CA LEU A 263 -4.65 4.52 -17.51
C LEU A 263 -4.03 3.39 -18.35
N GLN A 264 -4.83 2.38 -18.71
CA GLN A 264 -4.42 1.27 -19.58
C GLN A 264 -4.00 1.76 -20.98
N ARG A 265 -4.77 2.68 -21.57
CA ARG A 265 -4.49 3.24 -22.91
C ARG A 265 -3.20 4.04 -22.91
N ILE A 266 -2.92 4.81 -21.87
CA ILE A 266 -1.66 5.57 -21.74
C ILE A 266 -0.46 4.63 -21.61
N GLU A 267 -0.53 3.63 -20.71
CA GLU A 267 0.54 2.64 -20.55
C GLU A 267 0.84 1.93 -21.87
N ASN A 268 -0.19 1.42 -22.55
CA ASN A 268 -0.04 0.72 -23.83
C ASN A 268 0.48 1.63 -24.93
N PHE A 269 0.02 2.88 -25.02
CA PHE A 269 0.51 3.83 -26.02
C PHE A 269 2.02 4.03 -25.91
N VAL A 270 2.53 4.24 -24.69
CA VAL A 270 3.98 4.41 -24.49
C VAL A 270 4.73 3.13 -24.84
N ARG A 271 4.26 1.95 -24.40
CA ARG A 271 4.89 0.66 -24.74
C ARG A 271 4.93 0.39 -26.25
N GLU A 272 3.84 0.66 -26.95
CA GLU A 272 3.72 0.42 -28.39
C GLU A 272 4.59 1.38 -29.21
N HIS A 273 4.65 2.65 -28.82
CA HIS A 273 5.34 3.69 -29.58
C HIS A 273 6.76 3.97 -29.09
N SER A 274 7.29 3.17 -28.17
CA SER A 274 8.67 3.31 -27.68
C SER A 274 9.54 2.13 -28.05
N TYR A 275 10.85 2.39 -28.14
CA TYR A 275 11.92 1.41 -28.36
C TYR A 275 12.91 1.47 -27.20
N TYR A 276 13.22 0.32 -26.59
CA TYR A 276 14.22 0.24 -25.53
C TYR A 276 15.63 0.41 -26.12
N ASP A 277 16.32 1.48 -25.74
CA ASP A 277 17.67 1.78 -26.22
C ASP A 277 18.71 1.11 -25.31
N PHE A 278 19.15 -0.09 -25.70
CA PHE A 278 20.19 -0.83 -24.96
C PHE A 278 21.57 -0.13 -24.97
N ASP A 279 21.77 0.85 -25.86
CA ASP A 279 22.98 1.66 -25.94
C ASP A 279 22.80 3.03 -25.26
N ASN A 280 21.73 3.21 -24.46
CA ASN A 280 21.36 4.47 -23.85
C ASN A 280 22.45 5.05 -22.91
N GLY A 281 23.30 4.19 -22.34
CA GLY A 281 24.49 4.61 -21.59
C GLY A 281 25.35 5.66 -22.33
N SER A 282 25.42 5.58 -23.66
CA SER A 282 26.17 6.55 -24.49
C SER A 282 25.59 7.97 -24.48
N VAL A 283 24.28 8.12 -24.25
CA VAL A 283 23.56 9.41 -24.29
C VAL A 283 23.15 9.90 -22.90
N MET A 284 23.49 9.16 -21.85
CA MET A 284 23.09 9.50 -20.48
C MET A 284 23.59 10.87 -20.02
N HIS A 285 24.83 11.22 -20.36
CA HIS A 285 25.41 12.52 -20.03
C HIS A 285 24.63 13.70 -20.64
N LEU A 286 23.89 13.50 -21.74
CA LEU A 286 23.07 14.53 -22.38
C LEU A 286 21.77 14.82 -21.61
N LYS A 287 21.29 13.84 -20.83
CA LYS A 287 20.07 13.93 -20.02
C LYS A 287 20.32 14.58 -18.66
N ALA A 288 21.56 14.61 -18.19
CA ALA A 288 21.92 15.18 -16.90
C ALA A 288 21.52 16.67 -16.81
N GLY A 289 20.75 17.03 -15.78
CA GLY A 289 20.31 18.42 -15.54
C GLY A 289 19.23 18.94 -16.51
N LYS A 290 18.66 18.06 -17.34
CA LYS A 290 17.56 18.36 -18.24
C LYS A 290 16.22 18.27 -17.53
N SER A 291 15.30 19.15 -17.90
CA SER A 291 13.89 19.07 -17.50
C SER A 291 13.19 17.90 -18.20
N PRO A 292 12.07 17.39 -17.66
CA PRO A 292 11.26 16.37 -18.31
C PRO A 292 10.90 16.68 -19.77
N THR A 293 10.52 17.93 -20.07
CA THR A 293 10.24 18.38 -21.44
C THR A 293 11.46 18.25 -22.35
N GLU A 294 12.65 18.63 -21.87
CA GLU A 294 13.91 18.47 -22.61
C GLU A 294 14.25 16.98 -22.80
N THR A 295 14.00 16.13 -21.79
CA THR A 295 14.20 14.68 -21.88
C THR A 295 13.31 14.06 -22.97
N PHE A 296 12.04 14.47 -23.08
CA PHE A 296 11.16 13.99 -24.16
C PHE A 296 11.66 14.37 -25.55
N GLN A 297 12.25 15.55 -25.70
CA GLN A 297 12.87 15.95 -26.96
C GLN A 297 14.09 15.08 -27.30
N LEU A 298 14.93 14.77 -26.29
CA LEU A 298 16.06 13.86 -26.46
C LEU A 298 15.61 12.45 -26.85
N MET A 299 14.55 11.91 -26.24
CA MET A 299 14.00 10.59 -26.61
C MET A 299 13.55 10.54 -28.08
N ARG A 300 12.91 11.60 -28.58
CA ARG A 300 12.47 11.70 -29.98
C ARG A 300 13.66 11.85 -30.94
N GLY A 301 14.62 12.70 -30.60
CA GLY A 301 15.85 12.88 -31.38
C GLY A 301 16.63 11.56 -31.49
N ARG A 302 16.79 10.85 -30.37
CA ARG A 302 17.47 9.56 -30.32
C ARG A 302 16.77 8.51 -31.17
N MET A 303 15.44 8.43 -31.13
CA MET A 303 14.69 7.52 -31.98
C MET A 303 14.85 7.85 -33.48
N ALA A 304 14.94 9.14 -33.83
CA ALA A 304 15.20 9.56 -35.21
C ALA A 304 16.59 9.12 -35.70
N GLU A 305 17.60 9.13 -34.83
CA GLU A 305 18.94 8.58 -35.13
C GLU A 305 18.90 7.07 -35.33
N ILE A 306 18.29 6.34 -34.38
CA ILE A 306 18.19 4.87 -34.42
C ILE A 306 17.47 4.40 -35.69
N ARG A 307 16.40 5.08 -36.11
CA ARG A 307 15.68 4.76 -37.35
C ARG A 307 16.53 4.86 -38.61
N ARG A 308 17.62 5.62 -38.62
CA ARG A 308 18.54 5.68 -39.77
C ARG A 308 19.29 4.37 -39.97
N THR A 309 19.53 3.63 -38.89
CA THR A 309 20.21 2.33 -38.91
C THR A 309 19.27 1.14 -38.76
N LYS A 310 18.06 1.36 -38.22
CA LYS A 310 17.00 0.36 -37.99
C LYS A 310 15.65 0.83 -38.58
N PRO A 311 15.50 0.86 -39.92
CA PRO A 311 14.32 1.43 -40.59
C PRO A 311 13.00 0.68 -40.30
N GLU A 312 13.07 -0.58 -39.87
CA GLU A 312 11.93 -1.36 -39.38
C GLU A 312 11.22 -0.71 -38.18
N LEU A 313 11.92 0.13 -37.40
CA LEU A 313 11.39 0.86 -36.25
C LEU A 313 10.66 2.17 -36.64
N LYS A 314 10.22 2.31 -37.90
CA LYS A 314 9.53 3.51 -38.40
C LYS A 314 8.29 3.91 -37.59
N ALA A 315 7.62 2.98 -36.92
CA ALA A 315 6.43 3.27 -36.09
C ALA A 315 6.78 3.80 -34.68
N LYS A 316 8.01 3.60 -34.19
CA LYS A 316 8.43 3.94 -32.83
C LYS A 316 8.81 5.42 -32.70
N ILE A 317 8.16 6.17 -31.83
CA ILE A 317 8.33 7.63 -31.68
C ILE A 317 9.45 7.99 -30.70
N PHE A 318 9.65 7.18 -29.65
CA PHE A 318 10.56 7.46 -28.56
C PHE A 318 11.60 6.35 -28.36
N ALA A 319 12.82 6.72 -27.98
CA ALA A 319 13.85 5.79 -27.54
C ALA A 319 14.40 6.19 -26.18
N GLY A 320 14.71 5.21 -25.32
CA GLY A 320 15.21 5.44 -23.98
C GLY A 320 15.19 4.17 -23.12
N VAL A 321 15.22 4.35 -21.80
CA VAL A 321 15.14 3.28 -20.80
C VAL A 321 13.95 3.46 -19.87
N CYS A 322 13.77 2.55 -18.89
CA CYS A 322 12.64 2.52 -17.97
C CYS A 322 12.30 3.88 -17.34
N SER A 323 13.29 4.67 -16.94
CA SER A 323 13.08 6.00 -16.35
C SER A 323 12.50 7.01 -17.34
N ASP A 324 12.89 6.94 -18.61
CA ASP A 324 12.40 7.85 -19.65
C ASP A 324 10.95 7.56 -20.00
N PHE A 325 10.62 6.28 -20.20
CA PHE A 325 9.26 5.86 -20.55
C PHE A 325 8.29 6.13 -19.41
N ASN A 326 8.69 5.83 -18.19
CA ASN A 326 7.82 6.07 -17.05
C ASN A 326 7.68 7.55 -16.70
N LEU A 327 8.68 8.38 -17.01
CA LEU A 327 8.53 9.84 -16.98
C LEU A 327 7.45 10.32 -17.96
N LEU A 328 7.44 9.76 -19.17
CA LEU A 328 6.43 10.07 -20.17
C LEU A 328 5.04 9.58 -19.75
N VAL A 329 4.93 8.35 -19.22
CA VAL A 329 3.66 7.82 -18.66
C VAL A 329 3.15 8.71 -17.53
N ALA A 330 4.00 9.09 -16.57
CA ALA A 330 3.62 9.96 -15.47
C ALA A 330 3.11 11.33 -15.95
N ALA A 331 3.80 11.94 -16.92
CA ALA A 331 3.36 13.20 -17.51
C ALA A 331 2.04 13.08 -18.29
N MET A 332 1.84 11.98 -19.03
CA MET A 332 0.59 11.71 -19.75
C MET A 332 -0.58 11.45 -18.80
N ASN A 333 -0.35 10.72 -17.71
CA ASN A 333 -1.32 10.49 -16.64
C ASN A 333 -1.76 11.81 -16.01
N GLN A 334 -0.81 12.66 -15.61
CA GLN A 334 -1.14 13.98 -15.05
C GLN A 334 -1.89 14.87 -16.04
N ALA A 335 -1.50 14.86 -17.33
CA ALA A 335 -2.22 15.59 -18.36
C ALA A 335 -3.65 15.06 -18.59
N SER A 336 -3.92 13.79 -18.27
CA SER A 336 -5.26 13.20 -18.27
C SER A 336 -6.02 13.43 -16.95
N GLY A 337 -5.43 14.19 -16.00
CA GLY A 337 -6.06 14.52 -14.71
C GLY A 337 -5.83 13.49 -13.60
N PHE A 338 -4.91 12.53 -13.79
CA PHE A 338 -4.51 11.62 -12.72
C PHE A 338 -3.56 12.30 -11.74
N VAL A 339 -3.88 12.24 -10.45
CA VAL A 339 -2.91 12.46 -9.38
C VAL A 339 -1.89 11.33 -9.38
N GLY A 340 -0.60 11.66 -9.48
CA GLY A 340 0.46 10.66 -9.54
C GLY A 340 1.83 11.26 -9.83
N GLY A 341 2.79 10.40 -10.13
CA GLY A 341 4.15 10.79 -10.50
C GLY A 341 5.06 9.60 -10.76
N MET A 342 6.29 9.68 -10.27
CA MET A 342 7.34 8.68 -10.49
C MET A 342 7.68 7.91 -9.20
N MET A 343 7.91 6.61 -9.30
CA MET A 343 8.57 5.81 -8.27
C MET A 343 9.87 5.25 -8.81
N LEU A 344 10.87 5.18 -7.93
CA LEU A 344 12.15 4.54 -8.19
C LEU A 344 12.34 3.38 -7.23
N GLY A 345 13.07 2.37 -7.67
CA GLY A 345 13.23 1.15 -6.90
C GLY A 345 13.94 0.05 -7.69
N PHE A 346 13.57 -1.19 -7.41
CA PHE A 346 14.15 -2.37 -8.04
C PHE A 346 13.07 -3.32 -8.53
N ASN A 347 13.16 -3.81 -9.77
CA ASN A 347 12.32 -4.91 -10.23
C ASN A 347 12.95 -6.24 -9.77
N ALA A 348 12.56 -6.69 -8.58
CA ALA A 348 13.13 -7.87 -7.96
C ALA A 348 12.69 -9.13 -8.72
N HIS A 349 13.63 -10.03 -8.99
CA HIS A 349 13.40 -11.36 -9.53
C HIS A 349 14.33 -12.35 -8.84
N GLY A 350 13.88 -12.91 -7.72
CA GLY A 350 14.65 -13.87 -6.94
C GLY A 350 14.92 -13.41 -5.51
N SER A 351 15.90 -14.04 -4.87
CA SER A 351 16.25 -13.81 -3.45
C SER A 351 17.37 -12.79 -3.23
N SER A 352 18.06 -12.35 -4.29
CA SER A 352 19.11 -11.32 -4.22
C SER A 352 18.77 -10.21 -5.21
N VAL A 353 18.49 -9.02 -4.68
CA VAL A 353 18.19 -7.82 -5.48
C VAL A 353 19.48 -7.02 -5.65
N THR A 354 19.87 -6.79 -6.90
CA THR A 354 21.14 -6.16 -7.28
C THR A 354 20.93 -4.79 -7.92
N LYS A 355 22.00 -4.02 -8.11
CA LYS A 355 21.95 -2.75 -8.86
C LYS A 355 21.48 -2.90 -10.30
N ALA A 356 21.76 -4.04 -10.93
CA ALA A 356 21.30 -4.36 -12.29
C ALA A 356 19.78 -4.33 -12.43
N GLN A 357 19.06 -4.52 -11.32
CA GLN A 357 17.59 -4.55 -11.28
C GLN A 357 16.99 -3.17 -10.97
N ALA A 358 17.77 -2.09 -10.98
CA ALA A 358 17.26 -0.74 -10.79
C ALA A 358 16.18 -0.43 -11.83
N HIS A 359 15.03 0.03 -11.38
CA HIS A 359 13.88 0.28 -12.25
C HIS A 359 13.14 1.54 -11.83
N ALA A 360 12.36 2.08 -12.76
CA ALA A 360 11.49 3.22 -12.53
C ALA A 360 10.11 2.92 -13.07
N VAL A 361 9.08 3.35 -12.35
CA VAL A 361 7.67 3.15 -12.73
C VAL A 361 6.90 4.45 -12.51
N ALA A 362 5.85 4.66 -13.29
CA ALA A 362 4.89 5.69 -12.98
C ALA A 362 3.88 5.17 -11.94
N TRP A 363 3.33 6.06 -11.12
CA TRP A 363 2.28 5.71 -10.17
C TRP A 363 1.14 6.70 -10.23
N VAL A 364 -0.06 6.23 -9.88
CA VAL A 364 -1.25 7.05 -9.69
C VAL A 364 -1.91 6.73 -8.35
N ALA A 365 -2.41 7.77 -7.68
CA ALA A 365 -3.28 7.60 -6.53
C ALA A 365 -4.66 7.16 -7.03
N TRP A 366 -5.22 6.12 -6.43
CA TRP A 366 -6.54 5.61 -6.77
C TRP A 366 -7.55 5.96 -5.67
N PRO A 367 -8.86 6.08 -6.01
CA PRO A 367 -9.91 6.40 -5.05
C PRO A 367 -9.79 5.63 -3.74
N PRO A 368 -10.16 6.29 -2.63
CA PRO A 368 -9.88 5.78 -1.31
C PRO A 368 -10.54 4.41 -1.10
N SER A 369 -9.85 3.57 -0.34
CA SER A 369 -10.40 2.31 0.14
C SER A 369 -11.53 2.57 1.15
N ALA A 370 -12.21 1.53 1.62
CA ALA A 370 -13.26 1.66 2.64
C ALA A 370 -12.80 2.38 3.93
N ASP A 371 -11.49 2.43 4.19
CA ASP A 371 -10.86 3.14 5.31
C ASP A 371 -10.60 4.64 5.05
N GLY A 372 -10.98 5.17 3.87
CA GLY A 372 -10.80 6.56 3.49
C GLY A 372 -9.38 6.95 3.04
N GLN A 373 -8.44 6.01 2.93
CA GLN A 373 -7.06 6.25 2.49
C GLN A 373 -6.83 5.81 1.04
N TYR A 374 -5.90 6.48 0.36
CA TYR A 374 -5.61 6.21 -1.05
C TYR A 374 -4.88 4.88 -1.23
N THR A 375 -5.18 4.24 -2.35
CA THR A 375 -4.34 3.14 -2.85
C THR A 375 -3.44 3.64 -3.97
N VAL A 376 -2.39 2.88 -4.28
CA VAL A 376 -1.42 3.25 -5.31
C VAL A 376 -1.41 2.19 -6.39
N ILE A 377 -1.57 2.65 -7.63
CA ILE A 377 -1.45 1.80 -8.80
C ILE A 377 -0.18 2.20 -9.54
N THR A 378 0.74 1.26 -9.69
CA THR A 378 1.90 1.42 -10.56
C THR A 378 1.53 1.14 -12.01
N THR A 379 2.24 1.77 -12.93
CA THR A 379 2.18 1.60 -14.38
C THR A 379 3.59 1.55 -14.92
N ASP A 380 3.85 0.65 -15.88
CA ASP A 380 5.16 0.50 -16.48
C ASP A 380 5.10 0.66 -18.00
N GLY A 381 5.55 1.83 -18.47
CA GLY A 381 5.65 2.16 -19.89
C GLY A 381 6.79 1.47 -20.64
N THR A 382 7.61 0.65 -19.97
CA THR A 382 8.76 -0.03 -20.60
C THR A 382 8.28 -0.96 -21.73
N PRO A 383 8.76 -0.77 -22.97
CA PRO A 383 8.29 -1.51 -24.14
C PRO A 383 8.77 -2.96 -24.17
N ALA A 384 8.12 -3.77 -25.00
CA ALA A 384 8.59 -5.10 -25.40
C ALA A 384 9.81 -5.02 -26.34
N GLY A 385 10.54 -6.11 -26.46
CA GLY A 385 11.63 -6.27 -27.42
C GLY A 385 11.10 -6.33 -28.85
N THR A 386 11.93 -5.89 -29.81
CA THR A 386 11.59 -5.95 -31.23
C THR A 386 12.15 -7.19 -31.92
N THR A 387 13.02 -7.93 -31.23
CA THR A 387 13.56 -9.23 -31.62
C THR A 387 13.39 -10.24 -30.49
N PRO A 388 13.47 -11.56 -30.74
CA PRO A 388 13.37 -12.58 -29.69
C PRO A 388 14.42 -12.42 -28.57
N ASP A 389 15.64 -12.01 -28.92
CA ASP A 389 16.71 -11.80 -27.94
C ASP A 389 16.44 -10.56 -27.07
N GLU A 390 16.02 -9.45 -27.69
CA GLU A 390 15.60 -8.25 -26.96
C GLU A 390 14.40 -8.55 -26.05
N GLU A 391 13.42 -9.33 -26.51
CA GLU A 391 12.24 -9.71 -25.74
C GLU A 391 12.63 -10.52 -24.51
N LYS A 392 13.55 -11.48 -24.66
CA LYS A 392 14.07 -12.28 -23.55
C LYS A 392 14.78 -11.41 -22.52
N MET A 393 15.59 -10.44 -22.96
CA MET A 393 16.28 -9.52 -22.05
C MET A 393 15.29 -8.61 -21.30
N LEU A 394 14.26 -8.12 -22.00
CA LEU A 394 13.29 -7.18 -21.42
C LEU A 394 12.23 -7.86 -20.56
N ALA A 395 12.02 -9.17 -20.69
CA ALA A 395 11.08 -9.93 -19.86
C ALA A 395 11.38 -9.77 -18.35
N ASP A 396 12.66 -9.72 -17.98
CA ASP A 396 13.11 -9.55 -16.59
C ASP A 396 13.22 -8.06 -16.18
N ILE A 397 13.19 -7.13 -17.12
CA ILE A 397 13.29 -5.69 -16.84
C ILE A 397 11.90 -5.08 -16.66
N ARG A 398 10.96 -5.39 -17.55
CA ARG A 398 9.61 -4.81 -17.52
C ARG A 398 8.73 -5.45 -16.46
N MET A 399 7.78 -4.70 -15.95
CA MET A 399 6.66 -5.24 -15.19
C MET A 399 5.52 -5.65 -16.13
N GLN A 400 4.61 -6.47 -15.62
CA GLN A 400 3.31 -6.70 -16.26
C GLN A 400 2.51 -5.40 -16.33
N SER A 401 1.95 -5.09 -17.50
CA SER A 401 0.95 -4.03 -17.69
C SER A 401 -0.27 -4.25 -16.81
N ILE A 402 -1.11 -3.22 -16.68
CA ILE A 402 -2.42 -3.35 -16.05
C ILE A 402 -3.27 -4.44 -16.73
N VAL A 403 -3.20 -4.56 -18.06
CA VAL A 403 -3.97 -5.57 -18.81
C VAL A 403 -3.45 -6.97 -18.51
N GLU A 404 -2.13 -7.17 -18.53
CA GLU A 404 -1.50 -8.46 -18.19
C GLU A 404 -1.78 -8.86 -16.74
N ARG A 405 -1.73 -7.90 -15.80
CA ARG A 405 -2.10 -8.14 -14.39
C ARG A 405 -3.55 -8.52 -14.22
N ALA A 406 -4.47 -7.88 -14.94
CA ALA A 406 -5.89 -8.21 -14.90
C ALA A 406 -6.15 -9.66 -15.36
N ALA A 407 -5.52 -10.07 -16.46
CA ALA A 407 -5.61 -11.44 -16.95
C ALA A 407 -4.97 -12.44 -15.97
N ALA A 408 -3.81 -12.11 -15.40
CA ALA A 408 -3.14 -12.96 -14.41
C ALA A 408 -3.94 -13.11 -13.11
N GLN A 409 -4.64 -12.04 -12.69
CA GLN A 409 -5.53 -12.08 -11.53
C GLN A 409 -6.74 -12.98 -11.80
N GLU A 410 -7.40 -12.83 -12.95
CA GLU A 410 -8.54 -13.68 -13.33
C GLU A 410 -8.14 -15.16 -13.41
N GLU A 411 -6.97 -15.47 -14.00
CA GLU A 411 -6.43 -16.82 -14.05
C GLU A 411 -6.10 -17.37 -12.66
N ALA A 412 -5.45 -16.57 -11.81
CA ALA A 412 -5.12 -16.97 -10.44
C ALA A 412 -6.38 -17.22 -9.60
N GLU A 413 -7.40 -16.38 -9.74
CA GLU A 413 -8.70 -16.57 -9.10
C GLU A 413 -9.38 -17.86 -9.61
N ARG A 414 -9.34 -18.13 -10.92
CA ARG A 414 -9.88 -19.37 -11.50
C ARG A 414 -9.15 -20.61 -10.98
N VAL A 415 -7.81 -20.63 -11.01
CA VAL A 415 -7.00 -21.77 -10.54
C VAL A 415 -7.17 -22.00 -9.04
N TYR A 416 -7.25 -20.91 -8.25
CA TYR A 416 -7.55 -20.99 -6.83
C TYR A 416 -8.92 -21.63 -6.61
N ASP A 417 -9.94 -21.15 -7.33
CA ASP A 417 -11.29 -21.68 -7.27
C ASP A 417 -11.36 -23.15 -7.68
N GLU A 418 -10.70 -23.56 -8.77
CA GLU A 418 -10.70 -24.94 -9.27
C GLU A 418 -9.98 -25.92 -8.33
N LYS A 419 -8.80 -25.55 -7.80
CA LYS A 419 -8.02 -26.43 -6.92
C LYS A 419 -8.61 -26.54 -5.53
N HIS A 420 -9.20 -25.47 -5.02
CA HIS A 420 -9.69 -25.42 -3.65
C HIS A 420 -11.18 -25.73 -3.57
N ALA A 421 -11.96 -25.74 -4.66
CA ALA A 421 -13.40 -26.07 -4.63
C ALA A 421 -13.71 -27.44 -4.01
N ALA A 422 -12.97 -28.50 -4.35
CA ALA A 422 -13.24 -29.83 -3.81
C ALA A 422 -12.88 -29.98 -2.32
N GLU A 423 -11.80 -29.33 -1.90
CA GLU A 423 -11.38 -29.29 -0.50
C GLU A 423 -12.24 -28.33 0.33
N PHE A 424 -12.75 -27.27 -0.31
CA PHE A 424 -13.72 -26.32 0.20
C PHE A 424 -15.08 -26.96 0.44
N GLU A 425 -15.66 -27.65 -0.54
CA GLU A 425 -16.95 -28.36 -0.37
C GLU A 425 -16.86 -29.42 0.74
N ARG A 426 -15.71 -30.11 0.86
CA ARG A 426 -15.46 -31.01 1.99
C ARG A 426 -15.37 -30.28 3.32
N THR A 427 -14.68 -29.15 3.38
CA THR A 427 -14.53 -28.34 4.59
C THR A 427 -15.86 -27.71 4.99
N LEU A 428 -16.65 -27.21 4.02
CA LEU A 428 -18.00 -26.70 4.23
C LEU A 428 -18.92 -27.78 4.79
N ALA A 429 -18.97 -28.96 4.16
CA ALA A 429 -19.77 -30.06 4.66
C ALA A 429 -19.35 -30.45 6.09
N LEU A 430 -18.06 -30.39 6.40
CA LEU A 430 -17.54 -30.67 7.74
C LEU A 430 -17.86 -29.54 8.74
N LEU A 431 -17.97 -28.28 8.32
CA LEU A 431 -18.42 -27.17 9.17
C LEU A 431 -19.95 -27.15 9.36
N GLU A 432 -20.71 -27.62 8.38
CA GLU A 432 -22.19 -27.66 8.43
C GLU A 432 -22.71 -28.89 9.18
N HIS A 433 -21.99 -30.00 9.13
CA HIS A 433 -22.46 -31.30 9.63
C HIS A 433 -21.46 -32.05 10.51
N GLY A 434 -20.21 -31.58 10.62
CA GLY A 434 -19.20 -32.22 11.45
C GLY A 434 -19.38 -31.93 12.93
N THR A 435 -18.85 -32.82 13.75
CA THR A 435 -18.78 -32.67 15.20
C THR A 435 -17.72 -31.64 15.59
N VAL A 436 -17.86 -31.06 16.79
CA VAL A 436 -16.88 -30.10 17.35
C VAL A 436 -15.45 -30.66 17.33
N ASP A 437 -15.28 -31.97 17.52
CA ASP A 437 -13.97 -32.62 17.53
C ASP A 437 -13.39 -32.85 16.12
N GLU A 438 -14.23 -33.12 15.11
CA GLU A 438 -13.80 -33.19 13.72
C GLU A 438 -13.36 -31.82 13.20
N ILE A 439 -14.07 -30.77 13.59
CA ILE A 439 -13.76 -29.38 13.23
C ILE A 439 -12.45 -28.92 13.89
N ARG A 440 -12.11 -29.41 15.09
CA ARG A 440 -10.82 -29.14 15.77
C ARG A 440 -9.61 -29.72 15.04
N LEU A 441 -9.81 -30.73 14.18
CA LEU A 441 -8.73 -31.33 13.39
C LEU A 441 -8.41 -30.51 12.12
N LEU A 442 -9.27 -29.56 11.75
CA LEU A 442 -8.99 -28.63 10.66
C LEU A 442 -7.91 -27.62 11.06
N THR A 443 -6.96 -27.36 10.16
CA THR A 443 -5.96 -26.32 10.41
C THR A 443 -6.62 -24.93 10.38
N ASN A 444 -6.11 -23.97 11.15
CA ASN A 444 -6.62 -22.59 11.15
C ASN A 444 -6.70 -21.99 9.73
N GLY A 445 -5.73 -22.30 8.87
CA GLY A 445 -5.72 -21.84 7.49
C GLY A 445 -6.90 -22.39 6.67
N THR A 446 -7.28 -23.66 6.89
CA THR A 446 -8.40 -24.31 6.19
C THR A 446 -9.76 -23.73 6.60
N ILE A 447 -9.95 -23.46 7.91
CA ILE A 447 -11.19 -22.84 8.41
C ILE A 447 -11.29 -21.37 7.94
N GLU A 448 -10.18 -20.62 7.97
CA GLU A 448 -10.14 -19.23 7.47
C GLU A 448 -10.46 -19.15 5.97
N GLN A 449 -9.95 -20.10 5.18
CA GLN A 449 -10.28 -20.19 3.76
C GLN A 449 -11.79 -20.43 3.53
N ALA A 450 -12.39 -21.36 4.26
CA ALA A 450 -13.83 -21.65 4.13
C ALA A 450 -14.70 -20.43 4.52
N VAL A 451 -14.36 -19.75 5.61
CA VAL A 451 -15.03 -18.52 6.06
C VAL A 451 -14.92 -17.42 5.00
N ASN A 452 -13.71 -17.20 4.47
CA ASN A 452 -13.47 -16.16 3.47
C ASN A 452 -14.28 -16.39 2.19
N VAL A 453 -14.43 -17.64 1.75
CA VAL A 453 -15.21 -17.96 0.55
C VAL A 453 -16.70 -17.74 0.78
N VAL A 454 -17.27 -18.22 1.90
CA VAL A 454 -18.70 -18.00 2.22
C VAL A 454 -19.01 -16.50 2.32
N LEU A 455 -18.14 -15.73 2.96
CA LEU A 455 -18.29 -14.28 3.08
C LEU A 455 -18.06 -13.51 1.78
N ARG A 456 -17.26 -14.06 0.84
CA ARG A 456 -16.93 -13.41 -0.44
C ARG A 456 -17.90 -13.77 -1.56
N LYS A 457 -18.35 -15.02 -1.65
CA LYS A 457 -19.13 -15.56 -2.76
C LYS A 457 -20.63 -15.64 -2.48
N ASP A 458 -21.02 -15.99 -1.25
CA ASP A 458 -22.42 -16.26 -0.93
C ASP A 458 -23.13 -15.08 -0.27
N ALA A 459 -22.39 -14.30 0.53
CA ALA A 459 -22.98 -13.19 1.27
C ALA A 459 -23.44 -12.06 0.34
N GLN A 460 -24.70 -11.67 0.49
CA GLN A 460 -25.27 -10.48 -0.13
C GLN A 460 -25.55 -9.42 0.94
N HIS A 461 -25.71 -8.16 0.52
CA HIS A 461 -26.03 -7.07 1.44
C HIS A 461 -27.29 -7.31 2.27
N ARG A 462 -28.31 -7.93 1.68
CA ARG A 462 -29.54 -8.30 2.39
C ARG A 462 -29.25 -9.23 3.57
N ASP A 463 -28.34 -10.19 3.38
CA ASP A 463 -27.99 -11.17 4.41
C ASP A 463 -27.23 -10.47 5.53
N ALA A 464 -26.36 -9.51 5.19
CA ALA A 464 -25.64 -8.69 6.16
C ALA A 464 -26.56 -7.88 7.07
N HIS A 465 -27.58 -7.22 6.51
CA HIS A 465 -28.56 -6.47 7.29
C HIS A 465 -29.38 -7.36 8.23
N VAL A 466 -29.89 -8.49 7.71
CA VAL A 466 -30.70 -9.43 8.51
C VAL A 466 -29.87 -10.00 9.67
N LEU A 467 -28.66 -10.48 9.40
CA LEU A 467 -27.79 -11.05 10.42
C LEU A 467 -27.38 -9.99 11.46
N GLN A 468 -27.01 -8.79 11.03
CA GLN A 468 -26.67 -7.69 11.93
C GLN A 468 -27.86 -7.29 12.81
N HIS A 469 -29.08 -7.26 12.25
CA HIS A 469 -30.30 -6.97 13.00
C HIS A 469 -30.58 -8.03 14.07
N ILE A 470 -30.50 -9.32 13.72
CA ILE A 470 -30.65 -10.43 14.68
C ILE A 470 -29.67 -10.26 15.85
N LEU A 471 -28.39 -10.01 15.57
CA LEU A 471 -27.36 -9.80 16.60
C LEU A 471 -27.67 -8.59 17.49
N ASN A 472 -28.17 -7.49 16.93
CA ASN A 472 -28.57 -6.32 17.70
C ASN A 472 -29.79 -6.60 18.57
N VAL A 473 -30.78 -7.32 18.05
CA VAL A 473 -31.97 -7.74 18.79
C VAL A 473 -31.57 -8.57 20.01
N LEU A 474 -30.64 -9.52 19.85
CA LEU A 474 -30.13 -10.32 20.96
C LEU A 474 -29.41 -9.50 22.04
N LEU A 475 -28.75 -8.39 21.68
CA LEU A 475 -28.04 -7.53 22.63
C LEU A 475 -28.93 -6.51 23.35
N TYR A 476 -29.92 -5.97 22.65
CA TYR A 476 -30.64 -4.76 23.06
C TYR A 476 -32.12 -4.98 23.34
N SER A 477 -32.65 -6.17 23.04
CA SER A 477 -34.02 -6.51 23.40
C SER A 477 -34.21 -6.50 24.92
N PRO A 478 -35.40 -6.11 25.41
CA PRO A 478 -35.78 -6.31 26.82
C PRO A 478 -35.88 -7.80 27.19
N VAL A 479 -35.92 -8.70 26.20
CA VAL A 479 -35.92 -10.15 26.40
C VAL A 479 -34.52 -10.61 26.84
N SER A 480 -34.41 -11.15 28.07
CA SER A 480 -33.16 -11.67 28.61
C SER A 480 -32.84 -13.06 28.06
N PHE A 481 -32.45 -13.15 26.78
CA PHE A 481 -32.15 -14.41 26.09
C PHE A 481 -31.10 -15.28 26.79
N GLU A 482 -30.21 -14.68 27.58
CA GLU A 482 -29.22 -15.40 28.39
C GLU A 482 -29.82 -16.21 29.55
N LYS A 483 -31.06 -15.90 29.94
CA LYS A 483 -31.78 -16.57 31.03
C LYS A 483 -32.80 -17.59 30.52
N PHE A 484 -32.90 -17.77 29.20
CA PHE A 484 -33.84 -18.72 28.61
C PHE A 484 -33.39 -20.15 28.85
N ASP A 485 -34.34 -21.00 29.24
CA ASP A 485 -34.15 -22.43 29.21
C ASP A 485 -34.42 -22.95 27.80
N TRP A 486 -33.35 -23.13 27.04
CA TRP A 486 -33.40 -23.65 25.66
C TRP A 486 -33.95 -25.07 25.55
N ARG A 487 -34.17 -25.79 26.66
CA ARG A 487 -34.86 -27.09 26.68
C ARG A 487 -36.37 -26.95 26.77
N ASN A 488 -36.88 -25.77 27.13
CA ASN A 488 -38.30 -25.49 27.22
C ASN A 488 -38.87 -25.10 25.84
N ILE A 489 -39.74 -25.94 25.30
CA ILE A 489 -40.38 -25.75 23.98
C ILE A 489 -41.15 -24.43 23.91
N ASN A 490 -41.87 -24.03 24.95
CA ASN A 490 -42.70 -22.82 24.92
C ASN A 490 -41.82 -21.56 24.86
N GLN A 491 -40.72 -21.53 25.61
CA GLN A 491 -39.76 -20.43 25.57
C GLN A 491 -39.05 -20.34 24.22
N ARG A 492 -38.72 -21.49 23.59
CA ARG A 492 -38.19 -21.53 22.22
C ARG A 492 -39.17 -20.96 21.20
N ILE A 493 -40.45 -21.32 21.28
CA ILE A 493 -41.51 -20.78 20.40
C ILE A 493 -41.59 -19.25 20.53
N ASP A 494 -41.50 -18.72 21.74
CA ASP A 494 -41.53 -17.27 21.97
C ASP A 494 -40.32 -16.54 21.38
N VAL A 495 -39.11 -17.12 21.49
CA VAL A 495 -37.90 -16.61 20.84
C VAL A 495 -38.06 -16.64 19.32
N VAL A 496 -38.52 -17.76 18.77
CA VAL A 496 -38.71 -17.94 17.33
C VAL A 496 -39.69 -16.91 16.79
N ARG A 497 -40.85 -16.76 17.43
CA ARG A 497 -41.87 -15.77 17.03
C ARG A 497 -41.32 -14.35 17.08
N PHE A 498 -40.62 -13.99 18.15
CA PHE A 498 -40.07 -12.64 18.31
C PHE A 498 -38.98 -12.33 17.27
N VAL A 499 -38.05 -13.26 17.02
CA VAL A 499 -36.99 -13.06 16.03
C VAL A 499 -37.56 -13.08 14.60
N ASP A 500 -38.54 -13.94 14.30
CA ASP A 500 -39.23 -13.97 13.01
C ASP A 500 -39.94 -12.65 12.68
N GLU A 501 -40.62 -12.06 13.67
CA GLU A 501 -41.25 -10.74 13.55
C GLU A 501 -40.21 -9.64 13.26
N GLU A 502 -39.05 -9.69 13.91
CA GLU A 502 -37.96 -8.73 13.69
C GLU A 502 -37.27 -8.92 12.34
N VAL A 503 -37.02 -10.16 11.91
CA VAL A 503 -36.46 -10.48 10.58
C VAL A 503 -37.40 -10.04 9.46
N THR A 504 -38.69 -10.32 9.61
CA THR A 504 -39.71 -9.90 8.63
C THR A 504 -39.78 -8.38 8.53
N ARG A 505 -39.74 -7.68 9.67
CA ARG A 505 -39.72 -6.21 9.72
C ARG A 505 -38.49 -5.63 9.04
N GLU A 506 -37.32 -6.22 9.25
CA GLU A 506 -36.07 -5.76 8.64
C GLU A 506 -36.04 -5.98 7.12
N ARG A 507 -36.51 -7.16 6.66
CA ARG A 507 -36.65 -7.45 5.22
C ARG A 507 -37.60 -6.48 4.52
N LEU A 508 -38.67 -6.03 5.18
CA LEU A 508 -39.59 -5.02 4.66
C LEU A 508 -38.96 -3.61 4.56
N ARG A 509 -38.04 -3.26 5.47
CA ARG A 509 -37.37 -1.95 5.51
C ARG A 509 -36.28 -1.78 4.44
N HIS A 510 -35.64 -2.87 4.02
CA HIS A 510 -34.48 -2.84 3.11
C HIS A 510 -34.77 -3.36 1.69
N THR A 511 -35.81 -2.84 1.03
CA THR A 511 -36.12 -3.15 -0.38
C THR A 511 -35.24 -2.42 -1.41
N ARG A 512 -34.36 -1.51 -0.97
CA ARG A 512 -33.36 -0.84 -1.83
C ARG A 512 -32.06 -0.64 -1.05
N SER A 513 -31.04 -1.41 -1.36
CA SER A 513 -29.69 -1.24 -0.82
C SER A 513 -28.77 -0.71 -1.92
N VAL A 514 -28.04 0.37 -1.61
CA VAL A 514 -26.98 0.94 -2.45
C VAL A 514 -25.69 0.16 -2.17
N ALA A 515 -25.06 -0.33 -3.23
CA ALA A 515 -23.84 -1.13 -3.18
C ALA A 515 -22.63 -0.25 -2.82
N GLN A 516 -22.18 -0.24 -1.57
CA GLN A 516 -20.94 0.46 -1.19
C GLN A 516 -20.01 -0.29 -0.21
N GLU A 517 -20.36 -1.48 0.29
CA GLU A 517 -19.44 -2.27 1.15
C GLU A 517 -19.35 -3.74 0.69
N LYS A 518 -18.28 -4.45 1.05
CA LYS A 518 -18.24 -5.91 0.85
C LYS A 518 -19.10 -6.56 1.95
N PRO A 519 -20.23 -7.22 1.64
CA PRO A 519 -21.18 -7.71 2.64
C PRO A 519 -20.55 -8.69 3.65
N GLY A 520 -19.56 -9.48 3.23
CA GLY A 520 -18.83 -10.38 4.10
C GLY A 520 -18.08 -9.71 5.26
N ALA A 521 -17.45 -8.54 5.01
CA ALA A 521 -16.72 -7.81 6.06
C ALA A 521 -17.68 -7.24 7.11
N GLN A 522 -18.81 -6.68 6.65
CA GLN A 522 -19.87 -6.16 7.52
C GLN A 522 -20.42 -7.26 8.45
N ILE A 523 -20.64 -8.47 7.93
CA ILE A 523 -21.13 -9.61 8.72
C ILE A 523 -20.09 -10.00 9.78
N MET A 524 -18.83 -10.20 9.41
CA MET A 524 -17.79 -10.57 10.37
C MET A 524 -17.64 -9.53 11.50
N ASP A 525 -17.63 -8.25 11.14
CA ASP A 525 -17.56 -7.15 12.12
C ASP A 525 -18.79 -7.11 13.03
N ALA A 526 -19.97 -7.44 12.51
CA ALA A 526 -21.19 -7.53 13.33
C ALA A 526 -21.07 -8.65 14.38
N PHE A 527 -20.58 -9.83 14.01
CA PHE A 527 -20.34 -10.94 14.94
C PHE A 527 -19.27 -10.60 15.98
N LEU A 528 -18.13 -10.03 15.57
CA LEU A 528 -17.07 -9.60 16.50
C LEU A 528 -17.55 -8.50 17.46
N THR A 529 -18.32 -7.55 16.94
CA THR A 529 -18.95 -6.48 17.74
C THR A 529 -19.93 -7.05 18.74
N PHE A 530 -20.74 -8.04 18.33
CA PHE A 530 -21.65 -8.74 19.22
C PHE A 530 -20.91 -9.37 20.40
N LEU A 531 -19.89 -10.17 20.13
CA LEU A 531 -19.09 -10.85 21.15
C LEU A 531 -18.46 -9.87 22.15
N LYS A 532 -17.84 -8.81 21.63
CA LYS A 532 -17.21 -7.77 22.46
C LYS A 532 -18.22 -7.04 23.35
N LYS A 533 -19.41 -6.73 22.83
CA LYS A 533 -20.47 -6.05 23.60
C LYS A 533 -21.10 -6.99 24.62
N TYR A 534 -21.33 -8.25 24.26
CA TYR A 534 -21.86 -9.27 25.17
C TYR A 534 -20.93 -9.47 26.37
N GLN A 535 -19.63 -9.66 26.14
CA GLN A 535 -18.64 -9.83 27.21
C GLN A 535 -18.56 -8.61 28.15
N ARG A 536 -18.74 -7.39 27.62
CA ARG A 536 -18.79 -6.18 28.45
C ARG A 536 -20.04 -6.10 29.31
N ARG A 537 -21.17 -6.60 28.81
CA ARG A 537 -22.46 -6.59 29.51
C ARG A 537 -22.55 -7.70 30.56
N TYR A 538 -21.88 -8.83 30.31
CA TYR A 538 -21.84 -9.99 31.18
C TYR A 538 -20.38 -10.40 31.45
N PRO A 539 -19.66 -9.69 32.35
CA PRO A 539 -18.23 -9.93 32.58
C PRO A 539 -17.92 -11.31 33.15
N ASP A 540 -18.86 -11.88 33.90
CA ASP A 540 -18.73 -13.20 34.55
C ASP A 540 -18.98 -14.36 33.58
N HIS A 541 -19.41 -14.07 32.35
CA HIS A 541 -19.65 -15.10 31.34
C HIS A 541 -18.34 -15.53 30.66
N THR A 542 -18.22 -16.82 30.36
CA THR A 542 -17.10 -17.36 29.59
C THR A 542 -17.21 -16.91 28.13
N SER A 543 -16.09 -16.91 27.40
CA SER A 543 -16.08 -16.50 25.99
C SER A 543 -16.89 -17.44 25.08
N GLN A 544 -17.22 -18.64 25.55
CA GLN A 544 -18.04 -19.64 24.83
C GLN A 544 -19.54 -19.38 24.94
N GLN A 545 -20.02 -18.89 26.09
CA GLN A 545 -21.45 -18.67 26.33
C GLN A 545 -22.15 -17.77 25.28
N PRO A 546 -21.57 -16.67 24.78
CA PRO A 546 -22.22 -15.92 23.70
C PRO A 546 -22.30 -16.70 22.38
N LEU A 547 -21.35 -17.59 22.10
CA LEU A 547 -21.38 -18.42 20.89
C LEU A 547 -22.43 -19.53 21.01
N ASP A 548 -22.59 -20.12 22.18
CA ASP A 548 -23.64 -21.10 22.48
C ASP A 548 -25.03 -20.47 22.36
N LEU A 549 -25.20 -19.23 22.83
CA LEU A 549 -26.43 -18.46 22.65
C LEU A 549 -26.74 -18.26 21.16
N LEU A 550 -25.74 -17.83 20.37
CA LEU A 550 -25.94 -17.62 18.94
C LEU A 550 -26.34 -18.92 18.24
N GLU A 551 -25.65 -20.03 18.53
CA GLU A 551 -25.96 -21.34 17.96
C GLU A 551 -27.40 -21.75 18.28
N HIS A 552 -27.83 -21.65 19.55
CA HIS A 552 -29.20 -21.97 19.95
C HIS A 552 -30.25 -21.10 19.28
N VAL A 553 -29.99 -19.79 19.13
CA VAL A 553 -30.90 -18.87 18.44
C VAL A 553 -31.00 -19.25 16.96
N PHE A 554 -29.86 -19.35 16.27
CA PHE A 554 -29.82 -19.63 14.83
C PHE A 554 -30.43 -21.00 14.49
N ASP A 555 -30.19 -22.03 15.31
CA ASP A 555 -30.85 -23.32 15.13
C ASP A 555 -32.36 -23.26 15.35
N SER A 556 -32.82 -22.46 16.31
CA SER A 556 -34.25 -22.32 16.59
C SER A 556 -34.98 -21.58 15.46
N ILE A 557 -34.34 -20.63 14.80
CA ILE A 557 -34.93 -19.81 13.73
C ILE A 557 -34.61 -20.30 12.32
N ARG A 558 -34.03 -21.50 12.15
CA ARG A 558 -33.58 -22.03 10.86
C ARG A 558 -34.67 -22.02 9.77
N GLY A 559 -35.94 -22.20 10.14
CA GLY A 559 -37.07 -22.15 9.20
C GLY A 559 -37.51 -20.74 8.78
N HIS A 560 -36.96 -19.70 9.41
CA HIS A 560 -37.37 -18.29 9.26
C HIS A 560 -36.31 -17.41 8.58
N ILE A 561 -35.06 -17.89 8.55
CA ILE A 561 -33.96 -17.27 7.81
C ILE A 561 -33.66 -18.02 6.51
N THR A 562 -32.93 -17.41 5.57
CA THR A 562 -32.57 -18.09 4.32
C THR A 562 -31.51 -19.18 4.57
N PRO A 563 -31.41 -20.19 3.69
CA PRO A 563 -30.33 -21.18 3.76
C PRO A 563 -28.93 -20.54 3.76
N THR A 564 -28.76 -19.45 2.99
CA THR A 564 -27.51 -18.68 2.94
C THR A 564 -27.22 -17.98 4.28
N GLU A 565 -28.21 -17.32 4.89
CA GLU A 565 -28.07 -16.66 6.21
C GLU A 565 -27.71 -17.69 7.30
N GLN A 566 -28.40 -18.84 7.31
CA GLN A 566 -28.10 -19.94 8.23
C GLN A 566 -26.68 -20.46 8.05
N ARG A 567 -26.26 -20.69 6.80
CA ARG A 567 -24.92 -21.17 6.46
C ARG A 567 -23.83 -20.22 6.93
N ILE A 568 -23.98 -18.93 6.62
CA ILE A 568 -23.05 -17.88 7.06
C ILE A 568 -22.93 -17.86 8.58
N ALA A 569 -24.05 -17.85 9.30
CA ALA A 569 -24.06 -17.84 10.75
C ALA A 569 -23.36 -19.08 11.34
N THR A 570 -23.69 -20.27 10.83
CA THR A 570 -23.12 -21.55 11.29
C THR A 570 -21.59 -21.58 11.11
N VAL A 571 -21.10 -21.20 9.92
CA VAL A 571 -19.66 -21.16 9.62
C VAL A 571 -18.93 -20.14 10.49
N LEU A 572 -19.51 -18.96 10.71
CA LEU A 572 -18.90 -17.92 11.54
C LEU A 572 -18.85 -18.28 13.03
N ILE A 573 -19.94 -18.80 13.58
CA ILE A 573 -19.99 -19.26 14.98
C ILE A 573 -18.91 -20.32 15.18
N THR A 574 -18.83 -21.27 14.25
CA THR A 574 -17.85 -22.36 14.27
C THR A 574 -16.41 -21.85 14.18
N TYR A 575 -16.12 -20.92 13.26
CA TYR A 575 -14.81 -20.29 13.14
C TYR A 575 -14.42 -19.52 14.40
N LEU A 576 -15.31 -18.68 14.93
CA LEU A 576 -15.04 -17.88 16.12
C LEU A 576 -14.85 -18.75 17.36
N ARG A 577 -15.59 -19.87 17.45
CA ARG A 577 -15.40 -20.90 18.47
C ARG A 577 -14.01 -21.53 18.37
N ALA A 578 -13.59 -21.95 17.17
CA ALA A 578 -12.25 -22.49 16.93
C ALA A 578 -11.14 -21.47 17.24
N LYS A 579 -11.29 -20.20 16.84
CA LYS A 579 -10.30 -19.15 17.05
C LYS A 579 -10.15 -18.76 18.53
N GLN A 580 -11.22 -18.77 19.30
CA GLN A 580 -11.18 -18.47 20.74
C GLN A 580 -10.59 -19.60 21.60
N MET A 581 -10.52 -20.82 21.09
CA MET A 581 -9.86 -21.94 21.77
C MET A 581 -8.32 -21.84 21.76
N ILE A 582 -7.73 -20.90 21.00
CA ILE A 582 -6.27 -20.67 20.89
C ILE A 582 -5.82 -19.48 21.76
N LYS A 583 -6.56 -19.16 22.82
CA LYS A 583 -6.00 -18.46 23.98
C LYS A 583 -5.94 -19.42 25.16
N ILE A 584 -5.03 -20.39 25.06
CA ILE A 584 -4.55 -21.17 26.21
C ILE A 584 -3.02 -21.17 26.15
N SER A 585 -2.43 -20.71 27.25
CA SER A 585 -1.01 -20.50 27.60
C SER A 585 -0.25 -19.42 26.84
#